data_AF-A0A842SV37-F1
#
_entry.id   AF-A0A842SV37-F1
#
_cell.length_a   1.000
_cell.length_b   1.000
_cell.length_c   1.000
_cell.angle_alpha   90.00
_cell.angle_beta   90.00
_cell.angle_gamma   90.00
#
_symmetry.space_group_name_H-M   'P 1'
#
loop_
_entity.id
_entity.type
_entity.pdbx_description
1 polymer ?
#
loop_
_entity_poly.entity_id
_entity_poly.type
_entity_poly.pdbx_seq_one_letter_code
_entity_poly.pdbx_strand_id
1 'polypeptide(L)' 'MHLWICNQCSAEIPQEGGPEVCPLCNQHDRGFEESEKKVAEDTEDKKYSALYREILKELEKYDEGCEPQQLKFCCEE' A
#
# COMPACT_ATOMS: atom_id res chain seq x y z
N MET A 1 11.59 -16.08 4.67
CA MET A 1 10.55 -15.90 3.63
C MET A 1 11.27 -15.83 2.29
N HIS A 2 11.00 -16.76 1.38
CA HIS A 2 11.60 -16.75 0.03
C HIS A 2 10.70 -15.95 -0.90
N LEU A 3 11.31 -15.17 -1.81
CA LEU A 3 10.59 -14.41 -2.82
C LEU A 3 10.92 -14.99 -4.19
N TRP A 4 9.88 -15.36 -4.94
CA TRP A 4 10.04 -15.89 -6.29
C TRP A 4 9.57 -14.87 -7.32
N ILE A 5 10.39 -14.59 -8.33
CA ILE A 5 10.09 -13.64 -9.39
C ILE A 5 9.75 -14.40 -10.65
N CYS A 6 8.56 -14.18 -11.21
CA CYS A 6 8.19 -14.77 -12.49
C CYS A 6 8.88 -14.05 -13.66
N ASN A 7 9.74 -14.74 -14.41
CA ASN A 7 10.44 -14.24 -15.59
C ASN A 7 9.53 -13.85 -16.76
N GLN A 8 8.25 -14.21 -16.71
CA GLN A 8 7.27 -13.90 -17.77
C GLN A 8 6.50 -12.60 -17.51
N CYS A 9 6.11 -12.36 -16.26
CA CYS A 9 5.29 -11.20 -15.90
C CYS A 9 5.91 -10.32 -14.82
N SER A 10 7.12 -10.66 -14.37
CA SER A 10 7.86 -10.00 -13.30
C SER A 10 7.10 -9.94 -11.97
N ALA A 11 6.14 -10.84 -11.78
CA ALA A 11 5.37 -10.97 -10.55
C ALA A 11 6.24 -11.45 -9.39
N GLU A 12 6.08 -10.81 -8.24
CA GLU A 12 6.71 -11.17 -6.97
C GLU A 12 5.78 -12.09 -6.17
N ILE A 13 6.22 -13.31 -5.91
CA ILE A 13 5.42 -14.37 -5.27
C ILE A 13 6.11 -14.74 -3.94
N PRO A 14 5.60 -14.25 -2.79
CA PRO A 14 6.18 -14.55 -1.48
C PRO A 14 5.63 -15.88 -0.96
N GLN A 15 6.41 -16.97 -1.06
CA GLN A 15 6.03 -18.28 -0.53
C GLN A 15 7.24 -19.16 -0.21
N GLU A 16 7.03 -20.17 0.63
CA GLU A 16 8.05 -21.18 0.96
C GLU A 16 7.99 -22.34 -0.05
N GLY A 17 9.11 -22.61 -0.73
CA GLY A 17 9.16 -23.55 -1.85
C GLY A 17 8.90 -22.89 -3.21
N GLY A 18 9.47 -23.43 -4.28
CA GLY A 18 9.32 -22.89 -5.63
C GLY A 18 7.89 -22.97 -6.16
N PRO A 19 7.31 -21.89 -6.74
CA PRO A 19 6.02 -21.96 -7.42
C PRO A 19 6.06 -22.91 -8.60
N GLU A 20 5.11 -23.86 -8.65
CA GLU A 20 4.85 -24.64 -9.87
C GLU A 20 4.10 -23.80 -10.92
N VAL A 21 3.25 -22.85 -10.47
CA VAL A 21 2.41 -22.01 -11.34
C VAL A 21 2.42 -20.56 -10.87
N CYS A 22 2.52 -19.62 -11.81
CA CYS A 22 2.41 -18.19 -11.50
C CYS A 22 0.93 -17.84 -11.29
N PRO A 23 0.51 -17.25 -10.15
CA PRO A 23 -0.88 -16.88 -9.92
C PRO A 23 -1.38 -15.72 -10.79
N LEU A 24 -0.47 -15.00 -11.48
CA LEU A 24 -0.81 -13.86 -12.32
C LEU A 24 -0.85 -14.22 -13.80
N CYS A 25 0.17 -14.90 -14.33
CA CYS A 25 0.24 -15.26 -15.75
C CYS A 25 -0.06 -16.73 -16.04
N ASN A 26 -0.30 -17.54 -15.00
CA ASN A 26 -0.66 -18.96 -15.08
C ASN A 26 0.33 -19.83 -15.89
N GLN A 27 1.60 -19.41 -15.92
CA GLN A 27 2.71 -20.15 -16.55
C GLN A 27 3.32 -21.17 -15.59
N HIS A 28 3.78 -22.30 -16.13
CA HIS A 28 4.27 -23.45 -15.37
C HIS A 28 5.82 -23.49 -15.27
N ASP A 29 6.30 -23.84 -14.07
CA ASP A 29 7.58 -24.42 -13.60
C ASP A 29 8.94 -23.87 -14.09
N ARG A 30 9.04 -23.23 -15.26
CA ARG A 30 10.34 -22.96 -15.93
C ARG A 30 10.73 -21.50 -16.00
N GLY A 31 10.10 -20.65 -15.21
CA GLY A 31 10.29 -19.20 -15.30
C GLY A 31 10.31 -18.50 -13.97
N PHE A 32 10.78 -19.12 -12.90
CA PHE A 32 10.88 -18.47 -11.60
C PHE A 32 12.33 -18.29 -11.18
N GLU A 33 12.69 -17.07 -10.82
CA GLU A 33 13.99 -16.74 -10.24
C GLU A 33 13.82 -16.58 -8.72
N GLU A 34 14.62 -17.30 -7.94
CA GLU A 34 14.66 -17.11 -6.50
C GLU A 34 15.39 -15.80 -6.18
N SER A 35 14.69 -14.89 -5.51
CA SER A 35 15.30 -13.68 -4.97
C SER A 35 15.40 -13.82 -3.46
N GLU A 36 16.63 -13.87 -2.97
CA GLU A 36 16.93 -13.58 -1.56
C GLU A 36 16.77 -12.07 -1.32
N LYS A 37 15.55 -11.54 -1.47
CA LYS A 37 15.24 -10.26 -0.83
C LYS A 37 15.32 -10.53 0.66
N LYS A 38 16.47 -10.19 1.25
CA LYS A 38 16.52 -9.75 2.64
C LYS A 38 15.42 -8.71 2.70
N VAL A 39 14.31 -9.04 3.35
CA VAL A 39 13.27 -8.08 3.68
C VAL A 39 14.03 -7.00 4.43
N ALA A 40 14.39 -5.93 3.71
CA ALA A 40 14.82 -4.72 4.34
C ALA A 40 13.56 -4.28 5.06
N GLU A 41 13.46 -4.67 6.33
CA GLU A 41 12.45 -4.24 7.30
C GLU A 41 12.60 -2.74 7.60
N ASP A 42 13.03 -1.96 6.60
CA ASP A 42 13.48 -0.60 6.71
C ASP A 42 13.17 0.10 5.39
N THR A 43 11.97 0.68 5.28
CA THR A 43 11.82 2.15 5.06
C THR A 43 10.40 2.58 4.66
N GLU A 44 9.51 1.69 4.24
CA GLU A 44 8.16 2.11 3.79
C GLU A 44 7.17 2.28 4.96
N ASP A 45 7.02 1.30 5.85
CA ASP A 45 6.13 1.39 7.03
C ASP A 45 6.45 2.58 7.95
N LYS A 46 7.73 2.94 8.08
CA LYS A 46 8.16 4.10 8.88
C LYS A 46 7.74 5.42 8.24
N LYS A 47 7.78 5.54 6.91
CA LYS A 47 7.35 6.75 6.17
C LYS A 47 5.84 6.94 6.24
N TYR A 48 5.06 5.89 6.05
CA TYR A 48 3.59 5.97 6.20
C TYR A 48 3.18 6.38 7.62
N SER A 49 3.90 5.91 8.65
CA SER A 49 3.64 6.32 10.04
C SER A 49 3.86 7.80 10.30
N ALA A 50 4.81 8.44 9.61
CA ALA A 50 5.11 9.86 9.77
C ALA A 50 4.05 10.73 9.09
N LEU A 51 3.72 10.43 7.83
CA LEU A 51 2.70 11.14 7.07
C LEU A 51 1.34 11.10 7.77
N TYR A 52 0.95 9.93 8.29
CA TYR A 52 -0.32 9.75 9.00
C TYR A 52 -0.40 10.63 10.27
N ARG A 53 0.71 10.77 11.01
CA ARG A 53 0.78 11.64 12.21
C ARG A 53 0.67 13.12 11.86
N GLU A 54 1.18 13.55 10.71
CA GLU A 54 1.04 14.95 10.26
C GLU A 54 -0.41 15.27 9.89
N ILE A 55 -1.08 14.37 9.15
CA ILE A 55 -2.49 14.53 8.76
C ILE A 55 -3.40 14.62 10.00
N LEU A 56 -3.18 13.79 11.01
CA LEU A 56 -3.96 13.85 12.27
C LEU A 56 -3.86 15.22 12.95
N LYS A 57 -2.65 15.80 13.00
CA LYS A 57 -2.45 17.14 13.59
C LYS A 57 -3.14 18.25 12.81
N GLU A 58 -3.29 18.10 11.49
CA GLU A 58 -4.03 19.07 10.68
C GLU A 58 -5.54 18.96 10.90
N LEU A 59 -6.06 17.74 11.04
CA LEU A 59 -7.48 17.52 11.37
C LEU A 59 -7.84 18.10 12.74
N GLU A 60 -6.99 17.92 13.76
CA GLU A 60 -7.21 18.52 15.09
C GLU A 60 -7.30 20.06 15.04
N LYS A 61 -6.55 20.71 14.15
CA LYS A 61 -6.62 22.17 13.96
C LYS A 61 -7.89 22.63 13.24
N TYR A 62 -8.51 21.76 12.45
CA TYR A 62 -9.69 22.11 11.65
C TYR A 62 -10.98 22.15 12.48
N ASP A 63 -11.00 21.51 13.65
CA ASP A 63 -12.16 21.47 14.55
C ASP A 63 -12.37 22.77 15.35
N GLU A 64 -11.32 23.56 15.63
CA GLU A 64 -11.43 24.76 16.49
C GLU A 64 -11.97 26.02 15.78
N GLY A 65 -12.19 25.97 14.46
CA GLY A 65 -12.60 27.15 13.66
C GLY A 65 -13.68 26.93 12.61
N CYS A 66 -14.21 25.72 12.48
CA CYS A 66 -15.31 25.45 11.56
C CYS A 66 -16.62 25.86 12.23
N GLU A 67 -17.02 27.14 12.10
CA GLU A 67 -18.44 27.47 12.26
C GLU A 67 -19.21 26.54 11.32
N PRO A 68 -20.19 25.76 11.79
CA PRO A 68 -21.02 24.99 10.89
C PRO A 68 -21.55 25.99 9.88
N GLN A 69 -21.25 25.78 8.59
CA GLN A 69 -21.89 26.55 7.53
C GLN A 69 -23.39 26.29 7.69
N GLN A 70 -24.06 27.16 8.44
CA GLN A 70 -25.48 27.32 8.36
C GLN A 70 -25.66 27.69 6.90
N LEU A 71 -26.10 26.71 6.12
CA LEU A 71 -26.58 26.95 4.77
C LEU A 71 -27.56 28.10 4.88
N LYS A 72 -27.09 29.30 4.53
CA LYS A 72 -27.87 30.50 4.27
C LYS A 72 -28.69 30.22 3.01
N PHE A 73 -29.58 29.24 3.09
CA PHE A 73 -30.80 29.25 2.30
C PHE A 73 -31.79 30.16 3.03
N CYS A 74 -31.41 31.44 3.15
CA CYS A 74 -32.36 32.50 3.38
C CYS A 74 -32.59 33.21 2.05
N CYS A 75 -33.87 33.47 1.80
CA CYS A 75 -34.47 34.29 0.76
C CYS A 75 -34.84 33.55 -0.54
N GLU A 76 -36.09 33.54 -0.99
CA GLU A 76 -37.32 34.19 -0.52
C GLU A 76 -38.51 33.44 -1.17
N GLU A 77 -39.71 33.61 -0.61
CA GLU A 77 -40.99 32.94 -0.93
C GLU A 77 -41.34 32.76 -2.42
#